data_AF-A0A3B8Q2P6-F1
#
_entry.id   AF-A0A3B8Q2P6-F1
#
_cell.length_a   1.000
_cell.length_b   1.000
_cell.length_c   1.000
_cell.angle_alpha   90.00
_cell.angle_beta   90.00
_cell.angle_gamma   90.00
#
_symmetry.space_group_name_H-M   'P 1'
#
loop_
_entity.id
_entity.type
_entity.pdbx_description
1 polymer ?
#
loop_
_entity_poly.entity_id
_entity_poly.type
_entity_poly.pdbx_seq_one_letter_code
_entity_poly.pdbx_strand_id
1 'polypeptide(L)'
;MPVINFLFDLAALVLGLSVLGVGARPPVQRAGTLLGNLKPADQRATARWKPLAILVALLVLRPLLYAPLAEITGTIPEWSPTPASVPFRPDYFSRLLTFSLVSFSWTTLIFLFWVLLLSTLVRGCREPGPWNRFFQETLGPLARWPVVVALFLPPLVGGCWWYLGRWPLAWLGVLPAAPTPELLIRQSLLIAAGIWVSARWLFAGLLVLRLVNTYVYLGTHPFWDFVHQVGGVLLRPLRWLPLQLGKLDFAPLIAAVLILAAGWGAERGLVELYLRLRS
;
A
#
# COMPACT_ATOMS: atom_id res chain seq x y z
N MET A 1 -13.91 6.77 -12.78
CA MET A 1 -13.98 5.65 -11.82
C MET A 1 -12.73 5.39 -10.96
N PRO A 2 -11.48 5.51 -11.42
CA PRO A 2 -10.32 5.02 -10.64
C PRO A 2 -10.10 5.78 -9.32
N VAL A 3 -10.37 7.09 -9.28
CA VAL A 3 -10.27 7.89 -8.03
C VAL A 3 -11.30 7.44 -7.00
N ILE A 4 -12.56 7.27 -7.41
CA ILE A 4 -13.64 6.79 -6.53
C ILE A 4 -13.30 5.39 -5.98
N ASN A 5 -12.77 4.52 -6.86
CA ASN A 5 -12.28 3.20 -6.50
C ASN A 5 -11.20 3.25 -5.42
N PHE A 6 -10.19 4.08 -5.63
CA PHE A 6 -9.12 4.31 -4.67
C PHE A 6 -9.64 4.84 -3.33
N LEU A 7 -10.59 5.79 -3.33
CA LEU A 7 -11.21 6.31 -2.10
C LEU A 7 -11.96 5.22 -1.32
N PHE A 8 -12.72 4.37 -2.00
CA PHE A 8 -13.40 3.24 -1.35
C PHE A 8 -12.40 2.24 -0.77
N ASP A 9 -11.33 1.91 -1.51
CA ASP A 9 -10.29 1.02 -1.02
C ASP A 9 -9.54 1.62 0.18
N LEU A 10 -9.28 2.94 0.19
CA LEU A 10 -8.70 3.63 1.34
C LEU A 10 -9.64 3.61 2.55
N ALA A 11 -10.93 3.89 2.37
CA ALA A 11 -11.90 3.82 3.46
C ALA A 11 -12.00 2.40 4.04
N ALA A 12 -12.05 1.39 3.17
CA ALA A 12 -12.02 -0.02 3.55
C ALA A 12 -10.73 -0.38 4.30
N LEU A 13 -9.59 0.15 3.86
CA LEU A 13 -8.29 -0.08 4.51
C LEU A 13 -8.26 0.51 5.92
N VAL A 14 -8.75 1.74 6.10
CA VAL A 14 -8.84 2.40 7.42
C VAL A 14 -9.75 1.61 8.37
N LEU A 15 -10.90 1.12 7.86
CA LEU A 15 -11.78 0.24 8.62
C LEU A 15 -11.09 -1.09 8.97
N GLY A 16 -10.37 -1.69 8.03
CA GLY A 16 -9.58 -2.91 8.24
C GLY A 16 -8.51 -2.74 9.33
N LEU A 17 -7.77 -1.63 9.31
CA LEU A 17 -6.81 -1.29 10.37
C LEU A 17 -7.49 -1.11 11.73
N SER A 18 -8.68 -0.52 11.74
CA SER A 18 -9.49 -0.37 12.95
C SER A 18 -9.96 -1.72 13.51
N VAL A 19 -10.32 -2.69 12.65
CA VAL A 19 -10.63 -4.07 13.06
C VAL A 19 -9.42 -4.75 13.72
N LEU A 20 -8.23 -4.51 13.18
CA LEU A 20 -6.97 -5.02 13.75
C LEU A 20 -6.58 -4.32 15.07
N GLY A 21 -7.28 -3.26 15.45
CA GLY A 21 -7.03 -2.50 16.69
C GLY A 21 -5.83 -1.55 16.58
N VAL A 22 -5.37 -1.25 15.37
CA VAL A 22 -4.32 -0.27 15.12
C VAL A 22 -4.84 1.12 15.50
N GLY A 23 -4.15 1.81 16.40
CA GLY A 23 -4.57 3.14 16.90
C GLY A 23 -5.61 3.13 18.03
N ALA A 24 -6.06 1.96 18.50
CA ALA A 24 -7.03 1.87 19.60
C ALA A 24 -6.43 2.06 21.01
N ARG A 25 -5.10 2.10 21.12
CA ARG A 25 -4.41 2.28 22.41
C ARG A 25 -4.01 3.74 22.57
N PRO A 26 -4.45 4.43 23.64
CA PRO A 26 -4.03 5.79 23.89
C PRO A 26 -2.49 5.85 24.06
N PRO A 27 -1.85 6.96 23.65
CA PRO A 27 -0.43 7.16 23.89
C PRO A 27 -0.17 7.03 25.39
N VAL A 28 0.88 6.27 25.75
CA VAL A 28 1.28 6.09 27.15
C VAL A 28 1.69 7.46 27.67
N GLN A 29 0.82 8.10 28.46
CA GLN A 29 1.18 9.29 29.21
C GLN A 29 2.32 8.91 30.16
N ARG A 30 3.40 9.70 30.16
CA ARG A 30 4.55 9.51 31.06
C ARG A 30 4.04 9.36 32.49
N ALA A 31 4.44 8.27 33.14
CA ALA A 31 4.02 7.92 34.49
C ALA A 31 4.40 9.00 35.50
N GLY A 32 3.43 9.84 35.86
CA GLY A 32 3.49 10.68 37.05
C GLY A 32 2.85 9.92 38.20
N THR A 33 3.66 9.39 39.12
CA THR A 33 3.30 8.80 40.44
C THR A 33 2.67 7.40 40.47
N LEU A 34 3.00 6.65 41.53
CA LEU A 34 2.61 5.24 41.77
C LEU A 34 1.08 5.03 41.89
N LEU A 35 0.33 6.05 42.32
CA LEU A 35 -1.13 6.04 42.33
C LEU A 35 -1.74 6.14 40.93
N GLY A 36 -1.02 6.71 39.96
CA GLY A 36 -1.41 6.76 38.54
C GLY A 36 -1.20 5.42 37.80
N ASN A 37 -0.53 4.44 38.42
CA ASN A 37 -0.31 3.10 37.88
C ASN A 37 -1.40 2.09 38.28
N LEU A 38 -2.40 2.50 39.09
CA LEU A 38 -3.59 1.69 39.33
C LEU A 38 -4.48 1.74 38.09
N LYS A 39 -4.14 0.86 37.15
CA LYS A 39 -4.88 0.60 35.91
C LYS A 39 -6.33 0.25 36.25
N PRO A 40 -7.34 1.01 35.80
CA PRO A 40 -8.71 0.51 35.77
C PRO A 40 -8.72 -0.75 34.90
N ALA A 41 -9.14 -1.87 35.47
CA ALA A 41 -9.20 -3.19 34.82
C ALA A 41 -10.34 -3.29 33.80
N ASP A 42 -10.69 -2.20 33.10
CA ASP A 42 -11.85 -2.16 32.22
C ASP A 42 -11.57 -1.30 30.98
N GLN A 43 -10.51 -1.66 30.24
CA GLN A 43 -10.49 -1.36 28.81
C GLN A 43 -11.31 -2.43 28.12
N ARG A 44 -12.65 -2.29 28.17
CA ARG A 44 -13.55 -3.06 27.32
C ARG A 44 -13.00 -2.98 25.90
N ALA A 45 -12.60 -4.13 25.37
CA ALA A 45 -12.20 -4.24 23.98
C ALA A 45 -13.34 -3.62 23.16
N THR A 46 -13.08 -2.47 22.55
CA THR A 46 -14.03 -1.83 21.64
C THR A 46 -14.51 -2.90 20.68
N ALA A 47 -15.84 -3.05 20.55
CA ALA A 47 -16.45 -4.16 19.84
C ALA A 47 -15.95 -4.19 18.38
N ARG A 48 -14.93 -5.02 18.12
CA ARG A 48 -14.25 -5.18 16.82
C ARG A 48 -15.21 -5.57 15.69
N TRP A 49 -16.39 -6.04 16.06
CA TRP A 49 -17.50 -6.36 15.18
C TRP A 49 -18.09 -5.15 14.45
N LYS A 50 -18.12 -3.96 15.07
CA LYS A 50 -18.67 -2.75 14.41
C LYS A 50 -17.88 -2.33 13.17
N PRO A 51 -16.55 -2.10 13.24
CA PRO A 51 -15.78 -1.75 12.04
C PRO A 51 -15.76 -2.89 11.01
N LEU A 52 -15.83 -4.16 11.46
CA LEU A 52 -15.94 -5.30 10.56
C LEU A 52 -17.27 -5.31 9.79
N ALA A 53 -18.39 -5.07 10.47
CA ALA A 53 -19.70 -5.00 9.84
C ALA A 53 -19.76 -3.85 8.82
N ILE A 54 -19.19 -2.69 9.15
CA ILE A 54 -19.10 -1.54 8.23
C ILE A 54 -18.20 -1.88 7.03
N LEU A 55 -17.07 -2.55 7.25
CA LEU A 55 -16.19 -2.99 6.15
C LEU A 55 -16.91 -3.94 5.19
N VAL A 56 -17.60 -4.95 5.72
CA VAL A 56 -18.38 -5.90 4.90
C VAL A 56 -19.49 -5.16 4.15
N ALA A 57 -20.23 -4.29 4.84
CA ALA A 57 -21.26 -3.47 4.21
C ALA A 57 -20.69 -2.60 3.09
N LEU A 58 -19.54 -1.95 3.31
CA LEU A 58 -18.86 -1.13 2.30
C LEU A 58 -18.47 -1.95 1.06
N LEU A 59 -17.88 -3.13 1.25
CA LEU A 59 -17.44 -4.00 0.16
C LEU A 59 -18.61 -4.55 -0.68
N VAL A 60 -19.77 -4.79 -0.05
CA VAL A 60 -21.00 -5.27 -0.71
C VAL A 60 -21.81 -4.13 -1.34
N LEU A 61 -21.85 -2.95 -0.70
CA LEU A 61 -22.56 -1.77 -1.20
C LEU A 61 -21.85 -1.16 -2.42
N ARG A 62 -20.52 -1.23 -2.47
CA ARG A 62 -19.72 -0.66 -3.55
C ARG A 62 -20.13 -1.17 -4.95
N PRO A 63 -20.32 -2.49 -5.19
CA PRO A 63 -20.93 -2.99 -6.42
C PRO A 63 -22.27 -2.34 -6.80
N LEU A 64 -23.15 -2.08 -5.82
CA LEU A 64 -24.46 -1.45 -6.04
C LEU A 64 -24.33 0.02 -6.46
N LEU A 65 -23.27 0.70 -6.02
CA LEU A 65 -22.96 2.07 -6.45
C LEU A 65 -22.33 2.10 -7.85
N TYR A 66 -21.54 1.08 -8.21
CA TYR A 66 -20.90 1.04 -9.52
C TYR A 66 -21.83 0.73 -10.68
N ALA A 67 -22.86 -0.09 -10.49
CA ALA A 67 -23.81 -0.41 -11.55
C ALA A 67 -24.46 0.85 -12.19
N PRO A 68 -25.12 1.76 -11.44
CA PRO A 68 -25.70 2.97 -12.03
C PRO A 68 -24.65 3.95 -12.52
N LEU A 69 -23.50 4.05 -11.84
CA LEU A 69 -22.41 4.91 -12.25
C LEU A 69 -21.81 4.48 -13.60
N ALA A 70 -21.69 3.17 -13.83
CA ALA A 70 -21.20 2.61 -15.10
C ALA A 70 -22.20 2.84 -16.23
N GLU A 71 -23.50 2.74 -15.96
CA GLU A 71 -24.57 3.03 -16.92
C GLU A 71 -24.56 4.51 -17.36
N ILE A 72 -24.46 5.44 -16.40
CA ILE A 72 -24.46 6.89 -16.68
C ILE A 72 -23.20 7.34 -17.43
N THR A 73 -22.04 6.79 -17.04
CA THR A 73 -20.74 7.26 -17.57
C THR A 73 -20.23 6.44 -18.75
N GLY A 74 -20.84 5.29 -19.05
CA GLY A 74 -20.34 4.31 -20.01
C GLY A 74 -18.97 3.71 -19.66
N THR A 75 -18.46 3.96 -18.44
CA THR A 75 -17.11 3.51 -18.04
C THR A 75 -17.15 2.13 -17.39
N ILE A 76 -16.34 1.22 -17.92
CA ILE A 76 -16.20 -0.14 -17.38
C ILE A 76 -15.20 -0.10 -16.23
N PRO A 77 -15.51 -0.66 -15.05
CA PRO A 77 -14.55 -0.77 -13.97
C PRO A 77 -13.41 -1.72 -14.38
N GLU A 78 -12.19 -1.21 -14.32
CA GLU A 78 -10.98 -1.94 -14.68
C GLU A 78 -10.06 -2.02 -13.46
N TRP A 79 -9.54 -3.20 -13.20
CA TRP A 79 -8.49 -3.40 -12.21
C TRP A 79 -7.16 -3.56 -12.94
N SER A 80 -6.22 -2.66 -12.65
CA SER A 80 -4.93 -2.55 -13.32
C SER A 80 -3.76 -2.85 -12.37
N PRO A 81 -3.48 -4.12 -12.08
CA PRO A 81 -2.20 -4.51 -11.48
C PRO A 81 -1.11 -4.39 -12.54
N THR A 82 -0.30 -3.32 -12.55
CA THR A 82 0.87 -3.24 -13.45
C THR A 82 1.63 -4.58 -13.42
N PRO A 83 1.73 -5.36 -14.52
CA PRO A 83 1.51 -4.99 -15.93
C PRO A 83 0.18 -5.40 -16.60
N ALA A 84 -0.71 -6.13 -15.92
CA ALA A 84 -1.97 -6.57 -16.49
C ALA A 84 -3.10 -5.56 -16.25
N SER A 85 -4.10 -5.58 -17.10
CA SER A 85 -5.34 -4.85 -16.88
C SER A 85 -6.53 -5.76 -17.17
N VAL A 86 -7.47 -5.80 -16.23
CA VAL A 86 -8.59 -6.75 -16.23
C VAL A 86 -9.89 -5.95 -16.13
N PRO A 87 -10.66 -5.84 -17.22
CA PRO A 87 -11.95 -5.17 -17.21
C PRO A 87 -13.03 -6.08 -16.61
N PHE A 88 -13.85 -5.52 -15.73
CA PHE A 88 -15.00 -6.22 -15.12
C PHE A 88 -16.28 -5.64 -15.69
N ARG A 89 -16.99 -6.42 -16.51
CA ARG A 89 -18.26 -5.98 -17.08
C ARG A 89 -19.31 -5.77 -15.98
N PRO A 90 -20.03 -4.62 -15.97
CA PRO A 90 -20.97 -4.27 -14.90
C PRO A 90 -22.28 -5.06 -14.95
N ASP A 91 -22.55 -5.83 -16.01
CA ASP A 91 -23.81 -6.57 -16.24
C ASP A 91 -24.15 -7.58 -15.12
N TYR A 92 -23.16 -8.06 -14.38
CA TYR A 92 -23.33 -9.08 -13.35
C TYR A 92 -22.83 -8.60 -12.00
N PHE A 93 -23.72 -8.60 -11.00
CA PHE A 93 -23.38 -8.24 -9.62
C PHE A 93 -22.21 -9.07 -9.06
N SER A 94 -22.15 -10.37 -9.37
CA SER A 94 -21.07 -11.26 -8.92
C SER A 94 -19.69 -10.84 -9.44
N ARG A 95 -19.61 -10.31 -10.67
CA ARG A 95 -18.36 -9.78 -11.25
C ARG A 95 -17.94 -8.49 -10.55
N LEU A 96 -18.89 -7.60 -10.27
CA LEU A 96 -18.63 -6.36 -9.53
C LEU A 96 -18.23 -6.63 -8.07
N LEU A 97 -18.83 -7.62 -7.41
CA LEU A 97 -18.43 -8.05 -6.07
C LEU A 97 -17.00 -8.61 -6.07
N THR A 98 -16.67 -9.44 -7.06
CA THR A 98 -15.32 -9.98 -7.25
C THR A 98 -14.32 -8.83 -7.48
N PHE A 99 -14.66 -7.85 -8.31
CA PHE A 99 -13.86 -6.65 -8.51
C PHE A 99 -13.60 -5.89 -7.20
N SER A 100 -14.63 -5.70 -6.36
CA SER A 100 -14.50 -5.03 -5.06
C SER A 100 -13.51 -5.74 -4.14
N LEU A 101 -13.62 -7.08 -4.03
CA LEU A 101 -12.73 -7.90 -3.22
C LEU A 101 -11.29 -7.91 -3.76
N VAL A 102 -11.14 -8.03 -5.09
CA VAL A 102 -9.86 -8.03 -5.79
C VAL A 102 -9.13 -6.70 -5.60
N SER A 103 -9.81 -5.58 -5.87
CA SER A 103 -9.24 -4.23 -5.74
C SER A 103 -8.81 -3.93 -4.31
N PHE A 104 -9.66 -4.29 -3.35
CA PHE A 104 -9.36 -4.11 -1.93
C PHE A 104 -8.18 -4.97 -1.46
N SER A 105 -8.14 -6.24 -1.85
CA SER A 105 -7.05 -7.16 -1.51
C SER A 105 -5.72 -6.66 -2.09
N TRP A 106 -5.72 -6.23 -3.35
CA TRP A 106 -4.55 -5.67 -4.01
C TRP A 106 -4.05 -4.38 -3.33
N THR A 107 -4.98 -3.47 -3.00
CA THR A 107 -4.63 -2.23 -2.27
C THR A 107 -4.06 -2.53 -0.89
N THR A 108 -4.62 -3.51 -0.19
CA THR A 108 -4.13 -3.97 1.11
C THR A 108 -2.71 -4.55 1.00
N LEU A 109 -2.42 -5.33 -0.06
CA LEU A 109 -1.07 -5.85 -0.31
C LEU A 109 -0.06 -4.73 -0.58
N ILE A 110 -0.41 -3.74 -1.40
CA ILE A 110 0.44 -2.57 -1.65
C ILE A 110 0.69 -1.81 -0.35
N PHE A 111 -0.37 -1.58 0.43
CA PHE A 111 -0.24 -0.90 1.72
C PHE A 111 0.69 -1.66 2.67
N LEU A 112 0.50 -2.97 2.85
CA LEU A 112 1.36 -3.80 3.69
C LEU A 112 2.82 -3.76 3.22
N PHE A 113 3.05 -3.82 1.91
CA PHE A 113 4.37 -3.67 1.32
C PHE A 113 4.99 -2.29 1.63
N TRP A 114 4.21 -1.21 1.53
CA TRP A 114 4.68 0.14 1.87
C TRP A 114 4.99 0.28 3.36
N VAL A 115 4.15 -0.27 4.25
CA VAL A 115 4.40 -0.29 5.70
C VAL A 115 5.68 -1.07 6.01
N LEU A 116 5.92 -2.19 5.33
CA LEU A 116 7.16 -2.95 5.45
C LEU A 116 8.37 -2.13 4.99
N LEU A 117 8.32 -1.50 3.82
CA LEU A 117 9.37 -0.61 3.33
C LEU A 117 9.67 0.54 4.30
N LEU A 118 8.63 1.19 4.84
CA LEU A 118 8.81 2.24 5.84
C LEU A 118 9.49 1.68 7.10
N SER A 119 9.06 0.51 7.57
CA SER A 119 9.65 -0.12 8.75
C SER A 119 11.14 -0.44 8.57
N THR A 120 11.57 -0.78 7.35
CA THR A 120 12.99 -1.06 7.07
C THR A 120 13.81 0.22 7.02
N LEU A 121 13.28 1.29 6.43
CA LEU A 121 13.92 2.60 6.42
C LEU A 121 14.07 3.18 7.84
N VAL A 122 13.05 2.99 8.69
CA VAL A 122 13.06 3.43 10.09
C VAL A 122 14.14 2.72 10.90
N ARG A 123 14.43 1.44 10.64
CA ARG A 123 15.56 0.74 11.27
C ARG A 123 16.91 1.36 10.93
N GLY A 124 17.01 2.05 9.79
CA GLY A 124 18.19 2.79 9.39
C GLY A 124 18.33 4.16 10.07
N CYS A 125 17.30 4.65 10.76
CA CYS A 125 17.33 5.89 11.53
C CYS A 125 18.12 5.68 12.83
N ARG A 126 18.79 6.75 13.30
CA ARG A 126 19.62 6.69 14.52
C ARG A 126 18.79 6.64 15.81
N GLU A 127 17.58 7.19 15.78
CA GLU A 127 16.72 7.31 16.96
C GLU A 127 15.38 6.58 16.74
N PRO A 128 14.94 5.76 17.71
CA PRO A 128 13.64 5.11 17.62
C PRO A 128 12.51 6.13 17.83
N GLY A 129 11.95 6.60 16.72
CA GLY A 129 10.82 7.53 16.72
C GLY A 129 9.49 6.88 17.16
N PRO A 130 8.46 7.70 17.48
CA PRO A 130 7.15 7.22 17.93
C PRO A 130 6.44 6.31 16.92
N TRP A 131 6.79 6.42 15.65
CA TRP A 131 6.26 5.58 14.56
C TRP A 131 6.73 4.13 14.60
N ASN A 132 7.83 3.81 15.29
CA ASN A 132 8.29 2.41 15.42
C ASN A 132 7.21 1.53 16.06
N ARG A 133 6.48 2.07 17.05
CA ARG A 133 5.36 1.38 17.69
C ARG A 133 4.22 1.14 16.71
N PHE A 134 3.87 2.12 15.88
CA PHE A 134 2.85 1.97 14.85
C PHE A 134 3.19 0.83 13.87
N PHE A 135 4.43 0.74 13.41
CA PHE A 135 4.86 -0.36 12.54
C PHE A 135 4.81 -1.71 13.23
N GLN A 136 5.20 -1.79 14.51
CA GLN A 136 5.12 -3.02 15.29
C GLN A 136 3.68 -3.47 15.55
N GLU A 137 2.77 -2.54 15.83
CA GLU A 137 1.35 -2.85 16.04
C GLU A 137 0.66 -3.25 14.73
N THR A 138 1.04 -2.64 13.60
CA THR A 138 0.44 -2.92 12.28
C THR A 138 0.97 -4.21 11.67
N LEU A 139 2.28 -4.47 11.74
CA LEU A 139 2.92 -5.65 11.16
C LEU A 139 2.90 -6.86 12.10
N GLY A 140 2.76 -6.63 13.42
CA GLY A 140 2.74 -7.68 14.42
C GLY A 140 4.00 -8.57 14.34
N PRO A 141 3.86 -9.91 14.23
CA PRO A 141 4.99 -10.82 14.12
C PRO A 141 5.90 -10.56 12.91
N LEU A 142 5.35 -10.05 11.80
CA LEU A 142 6.14 -9.77 10.58
C LEU A 142 7.21 -8.71 10.82
N ALA A 143 7.02 -7.83 11.81
CA ALA A 143 8.04 -6.85 12.19
C ALA A 143 9.32 -7.52 12.72
N ARG A 144 9.27 -8.77 13.21
CA ARG A 144 10.44 -9.46 13.78
C ARG A 144 11.24 -10.26 12.74
N TRP A 145 10.68 -10.45 11.54
CA TRP A 145 11.31 -11.26 10.52
C TRP A 145 12.55 -10.57 9.94
N PRO A 146 13.48 -11.35 9.34
CA PRO A 146 14.56 -10.79 8.55
C PRO A 146 14.00 -9.89 7.45
N VAL A 147 14.60 -8.70 7.27
CA VAL A 147 14.10 -7.65 6.37
C VAL A 147 13.85 -8.18 4.96
N VAL A 148 14.77 -8.97 4.44
CA VAL A 148 14.65 -9.55 3.08
C VAL A 148 13.42 -10.44 2.98
N VAL A 149 13.23 -11.39 3.90
CA VAL A 149 12.09 -12.31 3.88
C VAL A 149 10.77 -11.56 4.02
N ALA A 150 10.70 -10.61 4.95
CA ALA A 150 9.49 -9.81 5.16
C ALA A 150 9.12 -8.99 3.92
N LEU A 151 10.11 -8.42 3.22
CA LEU A 151 9.88 -7.55 2.07
C LEU A 151 9.45 -8.31 0.81
N PHE A 152 9.90 -9.55 0.63
CA PHE A 152 9.44 -10.42 -0.46
C PHE A 152 8.06 -11.03 -0.21
N LEU A 153 7.57 -11.04 1.03
CA LEU A 153 6.30 -11.68 1.38
C LEU A 153 5.09 -11.07 0.63
N PRO A 154 4.83 -9.74 0.62
CA PRO A 154 3.68 -9.19 -0.11
C PRO A 154 3.74 -9.44 -1.64
N PRO A 155 4.88 -9.26 -2.33
CA PRO A 155 5.03 -9.66 -3.72
C PRO A 155 4.69 -11.14 -3.97
N LEU A 156 5.20 -12.05 -3.13
CA LEU A 156 4.91 -13.48 -3.24
C LEU A 156 3.42 -13.77 -3.06
N VAL A 157 2.79 -13.16 -2.05
CA VAL A 157 1.34 -13.28 -1.83
C VAL A 157 0.57 -12.73 -3.04
N GLY A 158 0.98 -11.60 -3.61
CA GLY A 158 0.37 -11.05 -4.83
C GLY A 158 0.48 -11.99 -6.03
N GLY A 159 1.65 -12.62 -6.22
CA GLY A 159 1.86 -13.64 -7.26
C GLY A 159 0.99 -14.89 -7.04
N CYS A 160 0.98 -15.44 -5.82
CA CYS A 160 0.12 -16.57 -5.46
C CYS A 160 -1.37 -16.24 -5.64
N TRP A 161 -1.76 -15.02 -5.27
CA TRP A 161 -3.11 -14.53 -5.41
C TRP A 161 -3.51 -14.42 -6.89
N TRP A 162 -2.61 -14.02 -7.80
CA TRP A 162 -2.87 -14.09 -9.24
C TRP A 162 -2.96 -15.54 -9.76
N TYR A 163 -2.03 -16.40 -9.34
CA TYR A 163 -1.97 -17.81 -9.75
C TYR A 163 -3.26 -18.55 -9.37
N LEU A 164 -3.69 -18.44 -8.11
CA LEU A 164 -4.88 -19.11 -7.58
C LEU A 164 -6.17 -18.38 -7.99
N GLY A 165 -6.15 -17.05 -7.98
CA GLY A 165 -7.29 -16.19 -8.30
C GLY A 165 -7.70 -16.25 -9.77
N ARG A 166 -6.84 -16.74 -10.67
CA ARG A 166 -7.21 -16.95 -12.06
C ARG A 166 -8.33 -17.97 -12.23
N TRP A 167 -8.33 -19.05 -11.45
CA TRP A 167 -9.35 -20.09 -11.54
C TRP A 167 -10.79 -19.55 -11.36
N PRO A 168 -11.11 -18.82 -10.26
CA PRO A 168 -12.44 -18.24 -10.12
C PRO A 168 -12.72 -17.13 -11.14
N LEU A 169 -11.70 -16.35 -11.55
CA LEU A 169 -11.87 -15.31 -12.57
C LEU A 169 -12.20 -15.88 -13.97
N ALA A 170 -11.62 -17.03 -14.32
CA ALA A 170 -11.93 -17.74 -15.56
C ALA A 170 -13.34 -18.35 -15.50
N TRP A 171 -13.73 -18.93 -14.36
CA TRP A 171 -15.08 -19.47 -14.15
C TRP A 171 -16.16 -18.40 -14.27
N LEU A 172 -15.90 -17.18 -13.79
CA LEU A 172 -16.80 -16.03 -13.93
C LEU A 172 -16.80 -15.41 -15.35
N GLY A 173 -15.98 -15.92 -16.27
CA GLY A 173 -15.83 -15.41 -17.64
C GLY A 173 -15.18 -14.02 -17.71
N VAL A 174 -14.40 -13.64 -16.70
CA VAL A 174 -13.65 -12.36 -16.67
C VAL A 174 -12.33 -12.52 -17.43
N LEU A 175 -11.66 -13.66 -17.30
CA LEU A 175 -10.44 -14.00 -18.00
C LEU A 175 -10.66 -15.18 -18.97
N PRO A 176 -9.94 -15.24 -20.10
CA PRO A 176 -9.99 -16.39 -21.00
C PRO A 176 -9.47 -17.67 -20.31
N ALA A 177 -9.86 -18.83 -20.87
CA ALA A 177 -9.50 -20.16 -20.37
C ALA A 177 -7.99 -20.35 -20.18
N ALA A 178 -7.63 -21.28 -19.28
CA ALA A 178 -6.32 -21.37 -18.66
C ALA A 178 -5.17 -21.49 -19.69
N PRO A 179 -4.14 -20.64 -19.60
CA PRO A 179 -2.89 -20.83 -20.34
C PRO A 179 -2.13 -22.02 -19.77
N THR A 180 -1.07 -22.41 -20.48
CA THR A 180 -0.11 -23.39 -19.96
C THR A 180 0.38 -22.99 -18.55
N PRO A 181 0.61 -23.95 -17.64
CA PRO A 181 1.00 -23.66 -16.26
C PRO A 181 2.30 -22.86 -16.18
N GLU A 182 3.22 -23.08 -17.12
CA GLU A 182 4.46 -22.31 -17.24
C GLU A 182 4.18 -20.81 -17.51
N LEU A 183 3.29 -20.51 -18.45
CA LEU A 183 2.91 -19.14 -18.75
C LEU A 183 2.22 -18.46 -17.55
N LEU A 184 1.41 -19.21 -16.80
CA LEU A 184 0.78 -18.71 -15.59
C LEU A 184 1.81 -18.31 -14.51
N ILE A 185 2.84 -19.13 -14.30
CA ILE A 185 3.93 -18.82 -13.38
C ILE A 185 4.65 -17.54 -13.83
N ARG A 186 5.01 -17.43 -15.11
CA ARG A 186 5.67 -16.22 -15.64
C ARG A 186 4.81 -14.96 -15.44
N GLN A 187 3.50 -15.03 -15.69
CA GLN A 187 2.59 -13.91 -15.45
C GLN A 187 2.48 -13.56 -13.95
N SER A 188 2.43 -14.56 -13.07
CA SER A 188 2.38 -14.32 -11.62
C SER A 188 3.63 -13.61 -11.09
N LEU A 189 4.81 -13.94 -11.63
CA LEU A 189 6.06 -13.26 -11.29
C LEU A 189 6.06 -11.79 -11.75
N LEU A 190 5.52 -11.52 -12.95
CA LEU A 190 5.41 -10.15 -13.44
C LEU A 190 4.41 -9.32 -12.62
N ILE A 191 3.29 -9.90 -12.20
CA ILE A 191 2.32 -9.26 -11.30
C ILE A 191 2.97 -8.97 -9.94
N ALA A 192 3.72 -9.93 -9.38
CA ALA A 192 4.47 -9.74 -8.14
C ALA A 192 5.50 -8.59 -8.25
N ALA A 193 6.17 -8.46 -9.40
CA ALA A 193 7.06 -7.34 -9.69
C ALA A 193 6.33 -5.98 -9.74
N GLY A 194 5.04 -5.96 -10.11
CA GLY A 194 4.19 -4.79 -10.05
C GLY A 194 4.10 -4.14 -8.66
N ILE A 195 4.09 -4.95 -7.60
CA ILE A 195 4.10 -4.45 -6.22
C ILE A 195 5.40 -3.68 -5.93
N TRP A 196 6.54 -4.14 -6.43
CA TRP A 196 7.82 -3.43 -6.29
C TRP A 196 7.82 -2.09 -7.01
N VAL A 197 7.23 -2.02 -8.21
CA VAL A 197 7.11 -0.77 -8.98
C VAL A 197 6.28 0.28 -8.22
N SER A 198 5.31 -0.15 -7.40
CA SER A 198 4.51 0.77 -6.57
C SER A 198 5.34 1.59 -5.58
N ALA A 199 6.52 1.09 -5.17
CA ALA A 199 7.40 1.77 -4.21
C ALA A 199 7.84 3.16 -4.67
N ARG A 200 7.87 3.40 -5.99
CA ARG A 200 8.23 4.72 -6.55
C ARG A 200 7.35 5.84 -6.01
N TRP A 201 6.05 5.57 -5.82
CA TRP A 201 5.08 6.56 -5.35
C TRP A 201 5.29 6.88 -3.87
N LEU A 202 5.54 5.85 -3.06
CA LEU A 202 5.88 6.01 -1.65
C LEU A 202 7.15 6.86 -1.48
N PHE A 203 8.23 6.50 -2.16
CA PHE A 203 9.51 7.17 -2.05
C PHE A 203 9.46 8.60 -2.60
N ALA A 204 8.86 8.81 -3.78
CA ALA A 204 8.69 10.16 -4.33
C ALA A 204 7.85 11.03 -3.37
N GLY A 205 6.75 10.49 -2.83
CA GLY A 205 5.92 11.20 -1.85
C GLY A 205 6.70 11.61 -0.60
N LEU A 206 7.49 10.70 -0.01
CA LEU A 206 8.33 11.01 1.15
C LEU A 206 9.37 12.09 0.85
N LEU A 207 9.99 12.07 -0.33
CA LEU A 207 10.98 13.05 -0.73
C LEU A 207 10.37 14.43 -0.96
N VAL A 208 9.18 14.49 -1.58
CA VAL A 208 8.42 15.74 -1.73
C VAL A 208 8.01 16.27 -0.36
N LEU A 209 7.48 15.43 0.53
CA LEU A 209 7.14 15.84 1.90
C LEU A 209 8.37 16.33 2.68
N ARG A 210 9.52 15.68 2.52
CA ARG A 210 10.79 16.14 3.10
C ARG A 210 11.17 17.50 2.53
N LEU A 211 11.07 17.70 1.22
CA LEU A 211 11.37 18.98 0.57
C LEU A 211 10.51 20.09 1.17
N VAL A 212 9.19 19.87 1.26
CA VAL A 212 8.26 20.81 1.89
C VAL A 212 8.65 21.09 3.34
N ASN A 213 8.90 20.06 4.15
CA ASN A 213 9.31 20.22 5.55
C ASN A 213 10.66 20.93 5.73
N THR A 214 11.51 20.93 4.71
CA THR A 214 12.82 21.60 4.76
C THR A 214 12.69 23.10 4.50
N TYR A 215 11.75 23.51 3.66
CA TYR A 215 11.55 24.92 3.28
C TYR A 215 10.39 25.61 4.00
N VAL A 216 9.41 24.84 4.44
CA VAL A 216 8.26 25.32 5.18
C VAL A 216 8.31 24.69 6.56
N TYR A 217 8.43 25.52 7.59
CA TYR A 217 8.36 25.05 8.96
C TYR A 217 6.90 24.70 9.30
N LEU A 218 6.63 23.40 9.47
CA LEU A 218 5.29 22.88 9.74
C LEU A 218 5.08 22.50 11.22
N GLY A 219 5.95 23.00 12.10
CA GLY A 219 5.89 22.77 13.55
C GLY A 219 6.58 21.48 14.01
N THR A 220 6.60 21.27 15.33
CA THR A 220 7.25 20.14 16.01
C THR A 220 6.35 18.90 16.10
N HIS A 221 5.67 18.56 15.00
CA HIS A 221 4.81 17.38 14.98
C HIS A 221 5.63 16.11 14.68
N PRO A 222 5.44 14.99 15.42
CA PRO A 222 6.23 13.76 15.24
C PRO A 222 6.20 13.14 13.83
N PHE A 223 5.19 13.47 13.03
CA PHE A 223 5.12 13.10 11.62
C PHE A 223 6.23 13.76 10.79
N TRP A 224 6.50 15.05 11.02
CA TRP A 224 7.50 15.80 10.26
C TRP A 224 8.92 15.36 10.61
N ASP A 225 9.18 15.06 11.88
CA ASP A 225 10.44 14.44 12.32
C ASP A 225 10.64 13.09 11.64
N PHE A 226 9.59 12.27 11.57
CA PHE A 226 9.64 10.99 10.87
C PHE A 226 9.95 11.13 9.37
N VAL A 227 9.23 12.02 8.67
CA VAL A 227 9.48 12.30 7.24
C VAL A 227 10.91 12.81 7.05
N HIS A 228 11.39 13.69 7.94
CA HIS A 228 12.76 14.19 7.88
C HIS A 228 13.79 13.09 8.15
N GLN A 229 13.58 12.18 9.11
CA GLN A 229 14.54 11.11 9.36
C GLN A 229 14.55 10.08 8.23
N VAL A 230 13.38 9.57 7.83
CA VAL A 230 13.23 8.54 6.79
C VAL A 230 13.68 9.05 5.43
N GLY A 231 13.28 10.26 5.04
CA GLY A 231 13.75 10.87 3.80
C GLY A 231 15.28 11.08 3.81
N GLY A 232 15.88 11.27 4.99
CA GLY A 232 17.33 11.46 5.14
C GLY A 232 18.11 10.16 5.00
N VAL A 233 17.49 9.03 5.38
CA VAL A 233 17.99 7.68 5.09
C VAL A 233 17.89 7.40 3.59
N LEU A 234 16.75 7.72 2.96
CA LEU A 234 16.52 7.50 1.54
C LEU A 234 17.50 8.29 0.65
N LEU A 235 17.94 9.47 1.11
CA LEU A 235 18.93 10.29 0.41
C LEU A 235 20.39 9.88 0.67
N ARG A 236 20.68 8.95 1.59
CA ARG A 236 22.06 8.50 1.86
C ARG A 236 22.84 8.11 0.60
N PRO A 237 22.27 7.36 -0.36
CA PRO A 237 22.96 6.98 -1.59
C PRO A 237 23.30 8.15 -2.49
N LEU A 238 22.70 9.33 -2.30
CA LEU A 238 22.92 10.52 -3.13
C LEU A 238 23.80 11.59 -2.44
N ARG A 239 24.24 11.35 -1.20
CA ARG A 239 25.04 12.30 -0.40
C ARG A 239 26.41 12.63 -1.00
N TRP A 240 26.92 11.77 -1.87
CA TRP A 240 28.19 11.95 -2.57
C TRP A 240 28.12 12.99 -3.69
N LEU A 241 26.93 13.34 -4.20
CA LEU A 241 26.79 14.45 -5.13
C LEU A 241 26.57 15.78 -4.39
N PRO A 242 27.34 16.84 -4.71
CA PRO A 242 27.14 18.17 -4.14
C PRO A 242 25.93 18.86 -4.80
N LEU A 243 24.72 18.51 -4.35
CA LEU A 243 23.44 19.04 -4.89
C LEU A 243 22.91 20.27 -4.13
N GLN A 244 23.77 20.93 -3.36
CA GLN A 244 23.44 22.13 -2.60
C GLN A 244 23.88 23.38 -3.37
N LEU A 245 22.92 24.23 -3.72
CA LEU A 245 23.15 25.52 -4.36
C LEU A 245 22.86 26.61 -3.32
N GLY A 246 23.91 27.03 -2.61
CA GLY A 246 23.80 27.98 -1.51
C GLY A 246 22.97 27.41 -0.35
N LYS A 247 21.80 27.99 -0.08
CA LYS A 247 20.86 27.53 0.98
C LYS A 247 19.80 26.54 0.47
N LEU A 248 19.74 26.30 -0.84
CA LEU A 248 18.77 25.39 -1.45
C LEU A 248 19.38 23.99 -1.57
N ASP A 249 18.75 23.02 -0.91
CA ASP A 249 18.99 21.60 -1.08
C ASP A 249 18.06 21.03 -2.17
N PHE A 250 18.63 20.65 -3.31
CA PHE A 250 17.91 20.03 -4.43
C PHE A 250 17.97 18.49 -4.41
N ALA A 251 18.69 17.88 -3.46
CA ALA A 251 18.82 16.43 -3.38
C ALA A 251 17.47 15.68 -3.30
N PRO A 252 16.47 16.13 -2.50
CA PRO A 252 15.17 15.45 -2.45
C PRO A 252 14.44 15.47 -3.80
N LEU A 253 14.51 16.59 -4.53
CA LEU A 253 13.85 16.74 -5.82
C LEU A 253 14.49 15.84 -6.88
N ILE A 254 15.82 15.87 -6.99
CA ILE A 254 16.56 15.05 -7.96
C ILE A 254 16.35 13.56 -7.67
N ALA A 255 16.41 13.15 -6.39
CA ALA A 255 16.13 11.78 -6.00
C ALA A 255 14.70 11.35 -6.39
N ALA A 256 13.70 12.22 -6.21
CA ALA A 256 12.32 11.92 -6.59
C ALA A 256 12.20 11.73 -8.11
N VAL A 257 12.81 12.61 -8.91
CA VAL A 257 12.83 12.50 -10.38
C VAL A 257 13.49 11.20 -10.83
N LEU A 258 14.65 10.84 -10.27
CA LEU A 258 15.34 9.59 -10.60
C LEU A 258 14.51 8.36 -10.26
N ILE A 259 13.87 8.34 -9.09
CA ILE A 259 13.01 7.23 -8.66
C ILE A 259 11.78 7.09 -9.56
N LEU A 260 11.15 8.22 -9.92
CA LEU A 260 10.00 8.22 -10.83
C LEU A 260 10.39 7.76 -12.23
N ALA A 261 11.52 8.24 -12.76
CA ALA A 261 12.04 7.83 -14.07
C ALA A 261 12.38 6.33 -14.10
N ALA A 262 13.09 5.83 -13.08
CA ALA A 262 13.41 4.41 -12.93
C ALA A 262 12.14 3.56 -12.80
N GLY A 263 11.17 4.01 -11.98
CA GLY A 263 9.90 3.33 -11.80
C GLY A 263 9.04 3.31 -13.06
N TRP A 264 9.09 4.36 -13.88
CA TRP A 264 8.40 4.42 -15.18
C TRP A 264 9.04 3.49 -16.21
N GLY A 265 10.37 3.44 -16.26
CA GLY A 265 11.10 2.48 -17.09
C GLY A 265 10.78 1.02 -16.70
N ALA A 266 10.77 0.73 -15.40
CA ALA A 266 10.42 -0.58 -14.87
C ALA A 266 8.98 -0.98 -15.22
N GLU A 267 8.01 -0.06 -15.05
CA GLU A 267 6.62 -0.29 -15.45
C GLU A 267 6.49 -0.62 -16.94
N ARG A 268 7.11 0.17 -17.81
CA ARG A 268 7.09 -0.08 -19.25
C ARG A 268 7.71 -1.42 -19.61
N GLY A 269 8.86 -1.74 -19.00
CA GLY A 269 9.51 -3.03 -19.19
C GLY A 269 8.62 -4.21 -18.78
N LEU A 270 7.93 -4.10 -17.63
CA LEU A 270 6.99 -5.14 -17.19
C LEU A 270 5.81 -5.29 -18.16
N VAL A 271 5.24 -4.17 -18.65
CA VAL A 271 4.15 -4.20 -19.63
C VAL A 271 4.59 -4.84 -20.94
N GLU A 272 5.76 -4.47 -21.45
CA GLU A 272 6.30 -5.05 -22.68
C GLU A 272 6.58 -6.54 -22.54
N LEU A 273 7.19 -6.97 -21.43
CA LEU A 273 7.40 -8.38 -21.13
C LEU A 273 6.08 -9.15 -21.02
N TYR A 274 5.07 -8.56 -20.39
CA TYR A 274 3.75 -9.17 -20.27
C TYR A 274 3.06 -9.32 -21.63
N LEU A 275 3.16 -8.33 -22.50
CA LEU A 275 2.60 -8.38 -23.86
C LEU A 275 3.30 -9.44 -24.72
N ARG A 276 4.64 -9.55 -24.65
CA ARG A 276 5.42 -10.60 -25.33
C ARG A 276 5.07 -12.02 -24.88
N LEU A 277 4.60 -12.18 -23.65
CA LEU A 277 4.12 -13.47 -23.13
C LEU A 277 2.70 -13.82 -23.58
N ARG A 278 1.95 -12.85 -24.13
CA ARG A 278 0.56 -13.02 -24.58
C ARG A 278 0.47 -13.25 -26.09
N SER A 279 1.42 -12.71 -26.86
CA SER A 279 1.59 -12.96 -28.31
C SER A 279 2.11 -14.37 -28.57
#